data_AF-A0A812MF69-F1
#
_entry.id   AF-A0A812MF69-F1
#
_cell.length_a   1.000
_cell.length_b   1.000
_cell.length_c   1.000
_cell.angle_alpha   90.00
_cell.angle_beta   90.00
_cell.angle_gamma   90.00
#
_symmetry.space_group_name_H-M   'P 1'
#
loop_
_entity.id
_entity.type
_entity.pdbx_description
1 polymer ?
#
loop_
_entity_poly.entity_id
_entity_poly.type
_entity_poly.pdbx_seq_one_letter_code
_entity_poly.pdbx_strand_id
1 'polypeptide(L)'
;MAKSLASQLGCEVPLAAAALKICGGHRDRAETVLKEPYTYPALDPGPDHGDAVFQHPYVQCLLEVAQQQVQQALKQQGPAEQRWLICIRTFDRAGLLWQKSDLHRYLHGVLCKSSADSYEAKLGAAKLGLSDLREMAKKPGGLKNALANAGISNVMEKTAKLLASKLHEPLEKVEKKARSHEKGLRELTLHALEQALGPEAWRRCLIFVSHTDSAWTSGRYSSALRDTPWAERVVVGVRGAHLQVRFMEEAAPKGAHLVVMDDNIESLVAEVPLKELREKQKNEGIYSWGSQPLRFGRWCTPLAGTGLDSVEESESLCWLRGLLPELEKLNRDGHVEDALRKKRVARLSKLKALGPHRQDGLLEELGIAKRKRCALLKALKSVSSPGMPPRLQWARPSNKGSEVVGSELFHLISRAGKEMENQHVSLWGVNPSRNHYFLAGVGDTLRQKAQTKGIFQDFSTKLGLVYGAFFGFRVLHDARRYTRSGQVKDDVERTLRHWHLDGKILRFKRYSADKNTYKPGIFTPKKGGISANSSEAEHTAEARAATCRLVEEFGAYVRLPTAGEKTSCGLVWHGTEATQSKRSVKRKAIVTGPDVSDSPAPLRKERRVQL
;
A
#
# COMPACT_ATOMS: atom_id res chain seq x y z
N MET A 1 -4.90 -36.83 19.13
CA MET A 1 -6.20 -36.51 18.48
C MET A 1 -6.04 -35.61 17.25
N ALA A 2 -5.55 -34.36 17.38
CA ALA A 2 -5.42 -33.42 16.25
C ALA A 2 -4.66 -33.98 15.02
N LYS A 3 -3.49 -34.62 15.21
CA LYS A 3 -2.73 -35.25 14.11
C LYS A 3 -3.55 -36.31 13.35
N SER A 4 -4.33 -37.11 14.06
CA SER A 4 -5.20 -38.14 13.46
C SER A 4 -6.37 -37.51 12.68
N LEU A 5 -7.01 -36.48 13.23
CA LEU A 5 -8.09 -35.75 12.54
C LEU A 5 -7.57 -35.04 11.28
N ALA A 6 -6.41 -34.38 11.38
CA ALA A 6 -5.75 -33.73 10.26
C ALA A 6 -5.42 -34.71 9.13
N SER A 7 -4.84 -35.86 9.48
CA SER A 7 -4.54 -36.93 8.50
C SER A 7 -5.80 -37.50 7.85
N GLN A 8 -6.90 -37.65 8.61
CA GLN A 8 -8.17 -38.16 8.09
C GLN A 8 -8.83 -37.19 7.11
N LEU A 9 -8.77 -35.88 7.40
CA LEU A 9 -9.45 -34.84 6.62
C LEU A 9 -8.55 -34.19 5.56
N GLY A 10 -7.26 -34.55 5.51
CA GLY A 10 -6.29 -33.93 4.61
C GLY A 10 -6.07 -32.44 4.89
N CYS A 11 -6.21 -32.01 6.15
CA CYS A 11 -6.02 -30.61 6.56
C CYS A 11 -4.76 -30.44 7.43
N GLU A 12 -4.40 -29.20 7.74
CA GLU A 12 -3.24 -28.94 8.60
C GLU A 12 -3.52 -29.28 10.07
N VAL A 13 -2.49 -29.74 10.79
CA VAL A 13 -2.57 -30.09 12.21
C VAL A 13 -3.03 -28.92 13.08
N PRO A 14 -2.55 -27.67 12.90
CA PRO A 14 -3.03 -26.52 13.65
C PRO A 14 -4.53 -26.26 13.45
N LEU A 15 -5.05 -26.42 12.23
CA LEU A 15 -6.47 -26.25 11.94
C LEU A 15 -7.33 -27.31 12.63
N ALA A 16 -6.91 -28.58 12.57
CA ALA A 16 -7.57 -29.66 13.30
C ALA A 16 -7.53 -29.43 14.83
N ALA A 17 -6.41 -28.90 15.35
CA ALA A 17 -6.28 -28.56 16.76
C ALA A 17 -7.23 -27.41 17.16
N ALA A 18 -7.33 -26.37 16.33
CA ALA A 18 -8.26 -25.25 16.54
C ALA A 18 -9.72 -25.70 16.52
N ALA A 19 -10.09 -26.58 15.58
CA ALA A 19 -11.44 -27.17 15.51
C ALA A 19 -11.77 -27.97 16.77
N LEU A 20 -10.85 -28.81 17.25
CA LEU A 20 -11.02 -29.53 18.50
C LEU A 20 -11.17 -28.58 19.69
N LYS A 21 -10.37 -27.50 19.77
CA LYS A 21 -10.47 -26.50 20.83
C LYS A 21 -11.85 -25.84 20.86
N ILE A 22 -12.33 -25.36 19.71
CA ILE A 22 -13.63 -24.66 19.57
C ILE A 22 -14.79 -25.60 19.85
N CYS A 23 -14.66 -26.87 19.47
CA CYS A 23 -15.69 -27.89 19.72
C CYS A 23 -15.56 -28.56 21.10
N GLY A 24 -14.82 -27.98 22.06
CA GLY A 24 -14.70 -28.53 23.42
C GLY A 24 -14.06 -29.92 23.51
N GLY A 25 -13.22 -30.28 22.54
CA GLY A 25 -12.59 -31.59 22.42
C GLY A 25 -13.43 -32.66 21.70
N HIS A 26 -14.67 -32.36 21.30
CA HIS A 26 -15.53 -33.30 20.60
C HIS A 26 -15.08 -33.51 19.14
N ARG A 27 -14.50 -34.68 18.86
CA ARG A 27 -13.96 -35.02 17.53
C ARG A 27 -14.99 -34.91 16.41
N ASP A 28 -16.19 -35.46 16.60
CA ASP A 28 -17.21 -35.52 15.54
C ASP A 28 -17.69 -34.11 15.14
N ARG A 29 -17.90 -33.23 16.13
CA ARG A 29 -18.24 -31.82 15.87
C ARG A 29 -17.12 -31.08 15.16
N ALA A 30 -15.87 -31.30 15.58
CA ALA A 30 -14.70 -30.72 14.91
C ALA A 30 -14.58 -31.22 13.46
N GLU A 31 -14.89 -32.49 13.21
CA GLU A 31 -14.95 -33.07 11.89
C GLU A 31 -16.05 -32.42 11.03
N THR A 32 -17.26 -32.24 11.57
CA THR A 32 -18.35 -31.52 10.88
C THR A 32 -17.94 -30.10 10.50
N VAL A 33 -17.39 -29.34 11.45
CA VAL A 33 -16.94 -27.95 11.22
C VAL A 33 -15.88 -27.85 10.11
N LEU A 34 -15.03 -28.87 9.97
CA LEU A 34 -13.97 -28.88 8.94
C LEU A 34 -14.43 -29.44 7.59
N LYS A 35 -15.43 -30.33 7.58
CA LYS A 35 -16.02 -30.90 6.35
C LYS A 35 -16.97 -29.94 5.65
N GLU A 36 -17.61 -29.05 6.40
CA GLU A 36 -18.55 -28.06 5.88
C GLU A 36 -17.91 -26.67 5.94
N PRO A 37 -16.94 -26.37 5.03
CA PRO A 37 -16.36 -25.04 4.98
C PRO A 37 -17.46 -24.02 4.72
N TYR A 38 -17.37 -22.89 5.38
CA TYR A 38 -18.40 -21.85 5.33
C TYR A 38 -18.68 -21.42 3.88
N THR A 39 -19.85 -21.76 3.39
CA THR A 39 -20.40 -21.17 2.17
C THR A 39 -21.01 -19.84 2.56
N TYR A 40 -20.42 -18.74 2.06
CA TYR A 40 -20.93 -17.40 2.29
C TYR A 40 -22.36 -17.28 1.76
N PRO A 41 -23.39 -17.16 2.64
CA PRO A 41 -24.68 -16.70 2.17
C PRO A 41 -24.50 -15.29 1.61
N ALA A 42 -25.46 -14.82 0.80
CA ALA A 42 -25.49 -13.42 0.38
C ALA A 42 -25.40 -12.55 1.65
N LEU A 43 -24.29 -11.82 1.80
CA LEU A 43 -24.10 -10.97 2.96
C LEU A 43 -24.83 -9.66 2.68
N ASP A 44 -25.98 -9.49 3.33
CA ASP A 44 -26.69 -8.24 3.27
C ASP A 44 -25.83 -7.12 3.86
N PRO A 45 -25.71 -5.98 3.18
CA PRO A 45 -25.06 -4.80 3.72
C PRO A 45 -25.81 -4.29 4.95
N GLY A 46 -25.09 -3.86 6.00
CA GLY A 46 -25.73 -3.42 7.24
C GLY A 46 -24.78 -3.29 8.44
N PRO A 47 -25.27 -2.85 9.61
CA PRO A 47 -24.47 -2.69 10.83
C PRO A 47 -23.73 -3.97 11.24
N ASP A 48 -24.36 -5.12 11.05
CA ASP A 48 -23.84 -6.44 11.38
C ASP A 48 -23.16 -7.13 10.19
N HIS A 49 -22.81 -6.36 9.15
CA HIS A 49 -22.24 -6.92 7.93
C HIS A 49 -20.93 -7.67 8.21
N GLY A 50 -20.95 -8.95 7.86
CA GLY A 50 -19.85 -9.87 8.10
C GLY A 50 -19.84 -10.49 9.50
N ASP A 51 -20.61 -10.02 10.48
CA ASP A 51 -20.58 -10.58 11.85
C ASP A 51 -20.93 -12.07 11.87
N ALA A 52 -21.93 -12.48 11.09
CA ALA A 52 -22.28 -13.89 10.91
C ALA A 52 -21.09 -14.73 10.37
N VAL A 53 -20.26 -14.15 9.50
CA VAL A 53 -19.04 -14.82 9.01
C VAL A 53 -18.07 -15.05 10.16
N PHE A 54 -17.84 -14.03 10.98
CA PHE A 54 -16.90 -14.11 12.09
C PHE A 54 -17.42 -14.97 13.24
N GLN A 55 -18.74 -15.11 13.42
CA GLN A 55 -19.33 -16.02 14.41
C GLN A 55 -19.32 -17.49 13.96
N HIS A 56 -19.08 -17.76 12.68
CA HIS A 56 -19.10 -19.13 12.16
C HIS A 56 -17.97 -19.99 12.79
N PRO A 57 -18.25 -21.21 13.30
CA PRO A 57 -17.26 -22.04 13.98
C PRO A 57 -16.00 -22.30 13.14
N TYR A 58 -16.14 -22.56 11.83
CA TYR A 58 -14.99 -22.74 10.95
C TYR A 58 -14.10 -21.49 10.87
N VAL A 59 -14.71 -20.30 10.80
CA VAL A 59 -13.95 -19.04 10.75
C VAL A 59 -13.26 -18.75 12.07
N GLN A 60 -13.89 -19.10 13.20
CA GLN A 60 -13.24 -19.07 14.51
C GLN A 60 -12.01 -19.99 14.56
N CYS A 61 -12.05 -21.16 13.91
CA CYS A 61 -10.89 -22.05 13.81
C CYS A 61 -9.74 -21.39 13.03
N LEU A 62 -10.07 -20.75 11.90
CA LEU A 62 -9.09 -19.99 11.11
C LEU A 62 -8.49 -18.84 11.91
N LEU A 63 -9.31 -18.10 12.66
CA LEU A 63 -8.86 -16.99 13.50
C LEU A 63 -7.88 -17.44 14.58
N GLU A 64 -8.17 -18.53 15.28
CA GLU A 64 -7.28 -19.07 16.32
C GLU A 64 -5.89 -19.40 15.75
N VAL A 65 -5.83 -20.06 14.58
CA VAL A 65 -4.56 -20.37 13.90
C VAL A 65 -3.86 -19.08 13.45
N ALA A 66 -4.60 -18.14 12.85
CA ALA A 66 -4.07 -16.86 12.41
C ALA A 66 -3.51 -16.04 13.57
N GLN A 67 -4.18 -16.02 14.72
CA GLN A 67 -3.73 -15.33 15.93
C GLN A 67 -2.38 -15.86 16.42
N GLN A 68 -2.20 -17.18 16.43
CA GLN A 68 -0.92 -17.79 16.81
C GLN A 68 0.21 -17.36 15.86
N GLN A 69 -0.03 -17.41 14.54
CA GLN A 69 0.95 -17.01 13.54
C GLN A 69 1.29 -15.51 13.60
N VAL A 70 0.27 -14.64 13.75
CA VAL A 70 0.46 -13.18 13.89
C VAL A 70 1.24 -12.86 15.15
N GLN A 71 0.88 -13.47 16.29
CA GLN A 71 1.62 -13.28 17.53
C GLN A 71 3.07 -13.77 17.42
N GLN A 72 3.30 -14.93 16.80
CA GLN A 72 4.66 -15.44 16.57
C GLN A 72 5.47 -14.47 15.70
N ALA A 73 4.89 -14.01 14.57
CA ALA A 73 5.54 -13.07 13.67
C ALA A 73 5.86 -11.71 14.33
N LEU A 74 5.01 -11.22 15.23
CA LEU A 74 5.27 -10.00 16.00
C LEU A 74 6.29 -10.21 17.13
N LYS A 75 6.28 -11.36 17.81
CA LYS A 75 7.23 -11.71 18.88
C LYS A 75 8.66 -11.87 18.37
N GLN A 76 8.84 -12.34 17.14
CA GLN A 76 10.15 -12.47 16.48
C GLN A 76 10.77 -11.11 16.09
N GLN A 77 10.03 -10.01 16.21
CA GLN A 77 10.53 -8.67 15.92
C GLN A 77 11.14 -8.03 17.16
N GLY A 78 11.81 -6.90 16.96
CA GLY A 78 12.50 -6.15 18.00
C GLY A 78 11.58 -5.50 19.06
N PRO A 79 11.99 -4.35 19.61
CA PRO A 79 11.22 -3.60 20.61
C PRO A 79 9.79 -3.32 20.16
N ALA A 80 8.87 -3.18 21.12
CA ALA A 80 7.43 -3.06 20.87
C ALA A 80 7.07 -1.93 19.89
N GLU A 81 7.78 -0.81 19.96
CA GLU A 81 7.65 0.35 19.08
C GLU A 81 8.07 0.09 17.62
N GLN A 82 8.79 -1.00 17.36
CA GLN A 82 9.19 -1.45 16.02
C GLN A 82 8.40 -2.67 15.55
N ARG A 83 7.38 -3.10 16.33
CA ARG A 83 6.54 -4.24 15.98
C ARG A 83 5.43 -3.79 15.05
N TRP A 84 5.60 -4.14 13.79
CA TRP A 84 4.58 -3.96 12.76
C TRP A 84 4.60 -5.15 11.82
N LEU A 85 3.45 -5.44 11.21
CA LEU A 85 3.29 -6.61 10.35
C LEU A 85 2.64 -6.24 9.03
N ILE A 86 3.32 -6.59 7.94
CA ILE A 86 2.77 -6.48 6.59
C ILE A 86 1.91 -7.71 6.31
N CYS A 87 0.62 -7.50 6.12
CA CYS A 87 -0.37 -8.49 5.77
C CYS A 87 -0.69 -8.35 4.28
N ILE A 88 -0.19 -9.28 3.47
CA ILE A 88 -0.42 -9.28 2.03
C ILE A 88 -1.71 -10.06 1.78
N ARG A 89 -2.75 -9.40 1.26
CA ARG A 89 -3.97 -10.11 0.85
C ARG A 89 -3.86 -10.56 -0.59
N THR A 90 -4.21 -11.82 -0.85
CA THR A 90 -4.20 -12.38 -2.20
C THR A 90 -5.42 -13.24 -2.47
N PHE A 91 -5.82 -13.29 -3.75
CA PHE A 91 -6.86 -14.19 -4.23
C PHE A 91 -6.58 -14.59 -5.68
N ASP A 92 -6.41 -15.89 -5.93
CA ASP A 92 -6.15 -16.48 -7.24
C ASP A 92 -4.91 -15.88 -7.95
N ARG A 93 -3.86 -15.59 -7.18
CA ARG A 93 -2.59 -15.05 -7.70
C ARG A 93 -1.35 -15.80 -7.21
N ALA A 94 -1.42 -17.12 -7.05
CA ALA A 94 -0.20 -17.90 -6.80
C ALA A 94 0.88 -17.72 -7.89
N GLY A 95 0.47 -17.38 -9.12
CA GLY A 95 1.32 -17.34 -10.30
C GLY A 95 1.19 -18.62 -11.11
N LEU A 96 1.25 -18.50 -12.45
CA LEU A 96 1.01 -19.63 -13.35
C LEU A 96 2.30 -20.33 -13.78
N LEU A 97 3.45 -19.65 -13.67
CA LEU A 97 4.68 -20.10 -14.32
C LEU A 97 5.37 -21.26 -13.59
N TRP A 98 5.39 -21.27 -12.25
CA TRP A 98 6.16 -22.25 -11.48
C TRP A 98 5.57 -23.66 -11.43
N GLN A 99 4.31 -23.83 -11.85
CA GLN A 99 3.65 -25.14 -11.87
C GLN A 99 3.66 -25.81 -13.24
N LYS A 100 4.14 -25.10 -14.25
CA LYS A 100 4.09 -25.56 -15.63
C LYS A 100 5.48 -25.91 -16.11
N SER A 101 5.55 -26.81 -17.09
CA SER A 101 6.82 -27.30 -17.63
C SER A 101 7.71 -26.14 -18.06
N ASP A 102 9.04 -26.34 -18.05
CA ASP A 102 9.97 -25.34 -18.60
C ASP A 102 9.62 -24.96 -20.04
N LEU A 103 9.02 -25.91 -20.78
CA LEU A 103 8.49 -25.65 -22.11
C LEU A 103 7.36 -24.60 -22.10
N HIS A 104 6.38 -24.74 -21.20
CA HIS A 104 5.30 -23.75 -21.05
C HIS A 104 5.88 -22.36 -20.78
N ARG A 105 6.75 -22.27 -19.77
CA ARG A 105 7.37 -21.01 -19.33
C ARG A 105 8.12 -20.35 -20.48
N TYR A 106 8.87 -21.15 -21.23
CA TYR A 106 9.59 -20.71 -22.40
C TYR A 106 8.66 -20.20 -23.52
N LEU A 107 7.65 -20.97 -23.91
CA LEU A 107 6.74 -20.60 -24.99
C LEU A 107 5.97 -19.31 -24.67
N HIS A 108 5.47 -19.16 -23.44
CA HIS A 108 4.72 -17.97 -23.03
C HIS A 108 5.59 -16.73 -22.86
N GLY A 109 6.89 -16.87 -22.57
CA GLY A 109 7.80 -15.73 -22.54
C GLY A 109 8.32 -15.30 -23.92
N VAL A 110 8.16 -16.13 -24.95
CA VAL A 110 8.61 -15.83 -26.32
C VAL A 110 7.46 -15.50 -27.29
N LEU A 111 6.30 -16.14 -27.13
CA LEU A 111 5.15 -16.04 -28.02
C LEU A 111 3.97 -15.32 -27.35
N CYS A 112 3.01 -14.85 -28.15
CA CYS A 112 1.72 -14.41 -27.61
C CYS A 112 0.93 -15.62 -27.09
N LYS A 113 0.06 -15.40 -26.08
CA LYS A 113 -0.70 -16.44 -25.39
C LYS A 113 -1.35 -17.48 -26.33
N SER A 114 -2.13 -17.05 -27.32
CA SER A 114 -2.82 -17.96 -28.24
C SER A 114 -1.87 -18.85 -29.05
N SER A 115 -0.72 -18.30 -29.46
CA SER A 115 0.31 -19.06 -30.15
C SER A 115 1.01 -20.00 -29.17
N ALA A 116 1.40 -19.52 -27.99
CA ALA A 116 2.04 -20.33 -26.97
C ALA A 116 1.19 -21.55 -26.58
N ASP A 117 -0.10 -21.35 -26.28
CA ASP A 117 -1.06 -22.42 -25.97
C ASP A 117 -1.15 -23.45 -27.12
N SER A 118 -1.20 -22.98 -28.38
CA SER A 118 -1.25 -23.84 -29.56
C SER A 118 0.01 -24.66 -29.75
N TYR A 119 1.20 -24.04 -29.59
CA TYR A 119 2.47 -24.74 -29.72
C TYR A 119 2.72 -25.70 -28.56
N GLU A 120 2.32 -25.35 -27.35
CA GLU A 120 2.40 -26.23 -26.18
C GLU A 120 1.58 -27.50 -26.41
N ALA A 121 0.34 -27.38 -26.90
CA ALA A 121 -0.49 -28.55 -27.22
C ALA A 121 0.15 -29.43 -28.30
N LYS A 122 0.70 -28.84 -29.37
CA LYS A 122 1.38 -29.59 -30.45
C LYS A 122 2.63 -30.31 -29.96
N LEU A 123 3.45 -29.63 -29.16
CA LEU A 123 4.68 -30.18 -28.60
C LEU A 123 4.40 -31.26 -27.55
N GLY A 124 3.38 -31.05 -26.71
CA GLY A 124 2.90 -32.05 -25.76
C GLY A 124 2.40 -33.32 -26.44
N ALA A 125 1.65 -33.19 -27.54
CA ALA A 125 1.21 -34.34 -28.34
C ALA A 125 2.40 -35.11 -28.96
N ALA A 126 3.46 -34.41 -29.35
CA ALA A 126 4.71 -35.00 -29.82
C ALA A 126 5.64 -35.47 -28.69
N LYS A 127 5.25 -35.31 -27.41
CA LYS A 127 6.07 -35.59 -26.22
C LYS A 127 7.43 -34.89 -26.22
N LEU A 128 7.49 -33.68 -26.79
CA LEU A 128 8.71 -32.86 -26.85
C LEU A 128 8.73 -31.85 -25.70
N GLY A 129 9.85 -31.79 -24.98
CA GLY A 129 10.15 -30.79 -23.96
C GLY A 129 11.06 -29.66 -24.44
N LEU A 130 11.44 -28.77 -23.52
CA LEU A 130 12.35 -27.67 -23.81
C LEU A 130 13.76 -28.16 -24.19
N SER A 131 14.24 -29.23 -23.56
CA SER A 131 15.51 -29.88 -23.89
C SER A 131 15.53 -30.36 -25.35
N ASP A 132 14.44 -30.98 -25.82
CA ASP A 132 14.35 -31.46 -27.19
C ASP A 132 14.37 -30.31 -28.19
N LEU A 133 13.67 -29.22 -27.90
CA LEU A 133 13.73 -28.01 -28.73
C LEU A 133 15.15 -27.45 -28.84
N ARG A 134 15.91 -27.45 -27.73
CA ARG A 134 17.31 -27.00 -27.72
C ARG A 134 18.20 -27.88 -28.59
N GLU A 135 18.01 -29.20 -28.56
CA GLU A 135 18.76 -30.12 -29.44
C GLU A 135 18.34 -29.99 -30.90
N MET A 136 17.04 -29.85 -31.17
CA MET A 136 16.52 -29.65 -32.51
C MET A 136 17.05 -28.38 -33.17
N ALA A 137 17.22 -27.30 -32.41
CA ALA A 137 17.76 -26.04 -32.92
C ALA A 137 19.22 -26.13 -33.38
N LYS A 138 19.99 -27.13 -32.93
CA LYS A 138 21.37 -27.36 -33.36
C LYS A 138 21.46 -28.06 -34.73
N LYS A 139 20.38 -28.66 -35.23
CA LYS A 139 20.41 -29.49 -36.45
C LYS A 139 20.50 -28.65 -37.73
N PRO A 140 21.22 -29.13 -38.76
CA PRO A 140 21.26 -28.48 -40.08
C PRO A 140 19.84 -28.42 -40.68
N GLY A 141 19.46 -27.26 -41.21
CA GLY A 141 18.10 -26.98 -41.71
C GLY A 141 17.20 -26.22 -40.73
N GLY A 142 17.65 -26.00 -39.49
CA GLY A 142 16.98 -25.12 -38.52
C GLY A 142 15.76 -25.72 -37.82
N LEU A 143 15.29 -25.04 -36.78
CA LEU A 143 14.25 -25.53 -35.87
C LEU A 143 12.93 -25.87 -36.58
N LYS A 144 12.58 -25.16 -37.66
CA LYS A 144 11.35 -25.42 -38.42
C LYS A 144 11.33 -26.81 -39.04
N ASN A 145 12.40 -27.19 -39.75
CA ASN A 145 12.48 -28.49 -40.41
C ASN A 145 12.53 -29.61 -39.37
N ALA A 146 13.23 -29.40 -38.26
CA ALA A 146 13.25 -30.34 -37.15
C ALA A 146 11.86 -30.56 -36.52
N LEU A 147 11.07 -29.49 -36.34
CA LEU A 147 9.69 -29.58 -35.86
C LEU A 147 8.77 -30.27 -36.87
N ALA A 148 8.91 -29.98 -38.16
CA ALA A 148 8.15 -30.64 -39.21
C ALA A 148 8.43 -32.14 -39.26
N ASN A 149 9.69 -32.54 -39.15
CA ASN A 149 10.10 -33.95 -39.08
C ASN A 149 9.58 -34.65 -37.82
N ALA A 150 9.31 -33.91 -36.74
CA ALA A 150 8.69 -34.42 -35.52
C ALA A 150 7.15 -34.42 -35.59
N GLY A 151 6.54 -34.22 -36.77
CA GLY A 151 5.10 -34.23 -36.95
C GLY A 151 4.40 -32.91 -36.60
N ILE A 152 5.14 -31.86 -36.26
CA ILE A 152 4.59 -30.54 -35.96
C ILE A 152 4.57 -29.71 -37.25
N SER A 153 3.47 -29.83 -37.99
CA SER A 153 3.26 -29.09 -39.24
C SER A 153 2.76 -27.65 -39.02
N ASN A 154 2.82 -26.84 -40.09
CA ASN A 154 2.36 -25.45 -40.12
C ASN A 154 3.10 -24.51 -39.16
N VAL A 155 4.38 -24.77 -38.88
CA VAL A 155 5.22 -23.84 -38.11
C VAL A 155 5.65 -22.70 -39.02
N MET A 156 5.18 -21.48 -38.75
CA MET A 156 5.62 -20.30 -39.49
C MET A 156 7.13 -20.10 -39.33
N GLU A 157 7.82 -19.80 -40.43
CA GLU A 157 9.28 -19.55 -40.45
C GLU A 157 9.70 -18.51 -39.42
N LYS A 158 8.95 -17.40 -39.33
CA LYS A 158 9.20 -16.32 -38.38
C LYS A 158 9.13 -16.81 -36.93
N THR A 159 8.15 -17.65 -36.61
CA THR A 159 7.99 -18.22 -35.26
C THR A 159 9.12 -19.18 -34.92
N ALA A 160 9.48 -20.07 -35.85
CA ALA A 160 10.61 -20.98 -35.65
C ALA A 160 11.93 -20.23 -35.43
N LYS A 161 12.20 -19.19 -36.23
CA LYS A 161 13.38 -18.33 -36.05
C LYS A 161 13.36 -17.60 -34.71
N LEU A 162 12.20 -17.07 -34.30
CA LEU A 162 12.05 -16.41 -33.01
C LEU A 162 12.33 -17.39 -31.85
N LEU A 163 11.73 -18.58 -31.87
CA LEU A 163 12.01 -19.63 -30.89
C LEU A 163 13.50 -20.02 -30.92
N ALA A 164 14.07 -20.31 -32.08
CA ALA A 164 15.49 -20.65 -32.17
C ALA A 164 16.40 -19.58 -31.56
N SER A 165 16.12 -18.30 -31.82
CA SER A 165 16.90 -17.18 -31.29
C SER A 165 16.84 -17.00 -29.77
N LYS A 166 15.86 -17.61 -29.09
CA LYS A 166 15.62 -17.46 -27.65
C LYS A 166 15.88 -18.73 -26.84
N LEU A 167 16.06 -19.89 -27.47
CA LEU A 167 16.21 -21.19 -26.79
C LEU A 167 17.41 -21.28 -25.83
N HIS A 168 18.45 -20.49 -26.08
CA HIS A 168 19.66 -20.43 -25.25
C HIS A 168 19.65 -19.28 -24.24
N GLU A 169 18.63 -18.40 -24.25
CA GLU A 169 18.48 -17.44 -23.17
C GLU A 169 18.13 -18.19 -21.87
N PRO A 170 18.74 -17.84 -20.72
CA PRO A 170 18.31 -18.34 -19.42
C PRO A 170 16.81 -18.08 -19.24
N LEU A 171 16.07 -19.05 -18.71
CA LEU A 171 14.61 -18.99 -18.61
C LEU A 171 14.17 -17.74 -17.84
N GLU A 172 14.93 -17.35 -16.82
CA GLU A 172 14.69 -16.16 -16.00
C GLU A 172 14.75 -14.86 -16.83
N LYS A 173 15.57 -14.81 -17.88
CA LYS A 173 15.62 -13.64 -18.80
C LYS A 173 14.42 -13.61 -19.74
N VAL A 174 13.96 -14.78 -20.17
CA VAL A 174 12.76 -14.93 -21.01
C VAL A 174 11.51 -14.55 -20.19
N GLU A 175 11.44 -14.99 -18.94
CA GLU A 175 10.33 -14.70 -18.01
C GLU A 175 10.24 -13.25 -17.56
N LYS A 176 11.37 -12.53 -17.47
CA LYS A 176 11.34 -11.09 -17.19
C LYS A 176 10.51 -10.31 -18.20
N LYS A 177 10.35 -10.84 -19.42
CA LYS A 177 9.53 -10.26 -20.50
C LYS A 177 8.05 -10.66 -20.42
N ALA A 178 7.70 -11.63 -19.56
CA ALA A 178 6.31 -12.02 -19.33
C ALA A 178 5.48 -10.82 -18.86
N ARG A 179 4.24 -10.76 -19.31
CA ARG A 179 3.37 -9.61 -19.01
C ARG A 179 3.00 -9.66 -17.53
N SER A 180 2.82 -8.51 -16.87
CA SER A 180 2.58 -8.54 -15.42
C SER A 180 1.25 -9.15 -14.99
N HIS A 181 0.31 -9.45 -15.90
CA HIS A 181 -0.86 -10.29 -15.59
C HIS A 181 -0.56 -11.79 -15.56
N GLU A 182 0.59 -12.22 -16.06
CA GLU A 182 1.08 -13.61 -16.02
C GLU A 182 1.95 -13.86 -14.78
N LYS A 183 2.41 -12.77 -14.15
CA LYS A 183 3.17 -12.76 -12.90
C LYS A 183 2.25 -13.04 -11.71
N GLY A 184 2.71 -13.88 -10.79
CA GLY A 184 2.04 -14.17 -9.54
C GLY A 184 2.46 -13.24 -8.41
N LEU A 185 1.95 -13.56 -7.22
CA LEU A 185 2.29 -12.92 -5.95
C LEU A 185 3.82 -12.82 -5.74
N ARG A 186 4.56 -13.88 -6.11
CA ARG A 186 6.02 -13.98 -5.93
C ARG A 186 6.78 -12.95 -6.77
N GLU A 187 6.49 -12.86 -8.07
CA GLU A 187 7.20 -11.96 -9.00
C GLU A 187 6.78 -10.49 -8.87
N LEU A 188 5.64 -10.24 -8.22
CA LEU A 188 5.09 -8.91 -7.99
C LEU A 188 5.41 -8.47 -6.55
N THR A 189 4.48 -8.68 -5.64
CA THR A 189 4.49 -8.05 -4.32
C THR A 189 5.62 -8.55 -3.43
N LEU A 190 5.91 -9.86 -3.44
CA LEU A 190 7.00 -10.40 -2.63
C LEU A 190 8.36 -9.88 -3.13
N HIS A 191 8.56 -9.84 -4.45
CA HIS A 191 9.75 -9.26 -5.04
C HIS A 191 9.89 -7.76 -4.72
N ALA A 192 8.81 -6.99 -4.82
CA ALA A 192 8.82 -5.56 -4.47
C ALA A 192 9.17 -5.34 -2.98
N LEU A 193 8.71 -6.22 -2.09
CA LEU A 193 9.05 -6.21 -0.67
C LEU A 193 10.52 -6.59 -0.43
N GLU A 194 11.04 -7.61 -1.09
CA GLU A 194 12.46 -7.99 -1.00
C GLU A 194 13.37 -6.87 -1.52
N GLN A 195 12.99 -6.20 -2.61
CA GLN A 195 13.70 -5.03 -3.08
C GLN A 195 13.68 -3.90 -2.04
N ALA A 196 12.54 -3.63 -1.40
CA ALA A 196 12.38 -2.49 -0.52
C ALA A 196 12.85 -2.71 0.93
N LEU A 197 12.79 -3.95 1.46
CA LEU A 197 13.16 -4.32 2.84
C LEU A 197 14.39 -5.20 2.93
N GLY A 198 14.87 -5.76 1.81
CA GLY A 198 15.98 -6.70 1.77
C GLY A 198 15.53 -8.16 1.77
N PRO A 199 16.49 -9.11 1.71
CA PRO A 199 16.21 -10.54 1.57
C PRO A 199 15.41 -11.14 2.75
N GLU A 200 15.42 -10.49 3.91
CA GLU A 200 14.70 -10.94 5.11
C GLU A 200 13.31 -10.27 5.28
N ALA A 201 12.77 -9.67 4.21
CA ALA A 201 11.43 -9.06 4.22
C ALA A 201 10.35 -9.98 4.80
N TRP A 202 10.45 -11.28 4.51
CA TRP A 202 9.52 -12.33 4.96
C TRP A 202 9.29 -12.36 6.47
N ARG A 203 10.30 -11.98 7.29
CA ARG A 203 10.18 -11.96 8.77
C ARG A 203 9.10 -11.00 9.26
N ARG A 204 8.80 -9.95 8.49
CA ARG A 204 7.81 -8.91 8.82
C ARG A 204 6.54 -9.02 8.00
N CYS A 205 6.35 -10.13 7.29
CA CYS A 205 5.23 -10.30 6.37
C CYS A 205 4.46 -11.60 6.65
N LEU A 206 3.16 -11.58 6.44
CA LEU A 206 2.29 -12.76 6.31
C LEU A 206 1.43 -12.62 5.05
N ILE A 207 1.15 -13.74 4.39
CA ILE A 207 0.38 -13.85 3.16
C ILE A 207 -1.00 -14.40 3.54
N PHE A 208 -2.01 -13.55 3.55
CA PHE A 208 -3.38 -13.95 3.82
C PHE A 208 -4.06 -14.39 2.53
N VAL A 209 -4.49 -15.64 2.49
CA VAL A 209 -5.18 -16.27 1.36
C VAL A 209 -6.59 -16.63 1.79
N SER A 210 -7.59 -16.48 0.93
CA SER A 210 -8.95 -16.91 1.27
C SER A 210 -9.04 -18.44 1.32
N HIS A 211 -9.75 -18.99 2.31
CA HIS A 211 -10.01 -20.44 2.36
C HIS A 211 -10.78 -20.98 1.15
N THR A 212 -11.50 -20.11 0.40
CA THR A 212 -12.19 -20.48 -0.84
C THR A 212 -11.38 -20.15 -2.08
N ASP A 213 -10.11 -19.76 -1.96
CA ASP A 213 -9.25 -19.47 -3.09
C ASP A 213 -8.89 -20.77 -3.83
N SER A 214 -9.19 -20.84 -5.12
CA SER A 214 -8.87 -22.03 -5.93
C SER A 214 -7.37 -22.30 -6.01
N ALA A 215 -6.54 -21.26 -5.96
CA ALA A 215 -5.08 -21.38 -5.94
C ALA A 215 -4.56 -21.93 -4.61
N TRP A 216 -5.28 -21.70 -3.52
CA TRP A 216 -5.02 -22.33 -2.23
C TRP A 216 -5.44 -23.79 -2.25
N THR A 217 -6.70 -24.07 -2.59
CA THR A 217 -7.25 -25.43 -2.53
C THR A 217 -6.55 -26.39 -3.47
N SER A 218 -5.99 -25.91 -4.59
CA SER A 218 -5.22 -26.75 -5.51
C SER A 218 -3.70 -26.75 -5.22
N GLY A 219 -3.25 -26.17 -4.11
CA GLY A 219 -1.83 -26.17 -3.68
C GLY A 219 -0.89 -25.31 -4.54
N ARG A 220 -1.41 -24.33 -5.30
CA ARG A 220 -0.57 -23.47 -6.16
C ARG A 220 0.32 -22.54 -5.37
N TYR A 221 -0.17 -21.97 -4.27
CA TYR A 221 0.67 -21.15 -3.40
C TYR A 221 1.83 -21.96 -2.83
N SER A 222 1.57 -23.16 -2.32
CA SER A 222 2.61 -24.05 -1.78
C SER A 222 3.65 -24.43 -2.84
N SER A 223 3.22 -24.66 -4.09
CA SER A 223 4.14 -24.90 -5.21
C SER A 223 4.94 -23.65 -5.59
N ALA A 224 4.31 -22.48 -5.66
CA ALA A 224 4.96 -21.23 -6.05
C ALA A 224 5.93 -20.67 -5.01
N LEU A 225 5.71 -21.00 -3.74
CA LEU A 225 6.54 -20.55 -2.61
C LEU A 225 7.53 -21.62 -2.13
N ARG A 226 7.53 -22.81 -2.75
CA ARG A 226 8.41 -23.93 -2.39
C ARG A 226 9.87 -23.49 -2.36
N ASP A 227 10.62 -23.99 -1.39
CA ASP A 227 12.05 -23.72 -1.21
C ASP A 227 12.38 -22.23 -1.00
N THR A 228 11.38 -21.43 -0.61
CA THR A 228 11.57 -20.03 -0.22
C THR A 228 11.18 -19.84 1.26
N PRO A 229 11.76 -18.83 1.94
CA PRO A 229 11.34 -18.46 3.30
C PRO A 229 9.87 -18.02 3.41
N TRP A 230 9.19 -17.80 2.28
CA TRP A 230 7.79 -17.39 2.23
C TRP A 230 6.80 -18.55 2.37
N ALA A 231 7.24 -19.81 2.19
CA ALA A 231 6.38 -20.99 2.26
C ALA A 231 5.63 -21.09 3.59
N GLU A 232 6.31 -20.77 4.69
CA GLU A 232 5.76 -20.83 6.06
C GLU A 232 5.02 -19.55 6.48
N ARG A 233 4.80 -18.62 5.54
CA ARG A 233 4.20 -17.31 5.83
C ARG A 233 2.75 -17.21 5.37
N VAL A 234 2.15 -18.30 4.92
CA VAL A 234 0.76 -18.34 4.44
C VAL A 234 -0.21 -18.53 5.60
N VAL A 235 -1.18 -17.61 5.70
CA VAL A 235 -2.29 -17.64 6.65
C VAL A 235 -3.58 -17.81 5.87
N VAL A 236 -4.35 -18.83 6.22
CA VAL A 236 -5.68 -19.05 5.64
C VAL A 236 -6.70 -18.17 6.36
N GLY A 237 -7.34 -17.27 5.62
CA GLY A 237 -8.36 -16.36 6.09
C GLY A 237 -9.69 -16.52 5.37
N VAL A 238 -10.43 -15.42 5.28
CA VAL A 238 -11.80 -15.37 4.75
C VAL A 238 -11.85 -14.79 3.33
N ARG A 239 -12.87 -15.18 2.56
CA ARG A 239 -13.20 -14.56 1.26
C ARG A 239 -13.73 -13.14 1.48
N GLY A 240 -13.46 -12.23 0.53
CA GLY A 240 -13.93 -10.85 0.57
C GLY A 240 -12.82 -9.87 0.94
N ALA A 241 -12.54 -8.87 0.10
CA ALA A 241 -11.42 -7.94 0.32
C ALA A 241 -11.55 -7.16 1.64
N HIS A 242 -12.79 -6.79 1.97
CA HIS A 242 -13.18 -6.11 3.19
C HIS A 242 -13.12 -7.04 4.42
N LEU A 243 -13.69 -8.25 4.31
CA LEU A 243 -13.65 -9.25 5.38
C LEU A 243 -12.23 -9.71 5.69
N GLN A 244 -11.35 -9.80 4.69
CA GLN A 244 -9.98 -10.22 4.90
C GLN A 244 -9.18 -9.17 5.69
N VAL A 245 -9.46 -7.88 5.50
CA VAL A 245 -8.87 -6.81 6.33
C VAL A 245 -9.39 -6.90 7.77
N ARG A 246 -10.70 -7.13 7.96
CA ARG A 246 -11.26 -7.39 9.30
C ARG A 246 -10.63 -8.62 9.94
N PHE A 247 -10.45 -9.71 9.20
CA PHE A 247 -9.82 -10.94 9.69
C PHE A 247 -8.37 -10.71 10.11
N MET A 248 -7.61 -9.91 9.37
CA MET A 248 -6.27 -9.50 9.79
C MET A 248 -6.30 -8.71 11.11
N GLU A 249 -7.28 -7.81 11.29
CA GLU A 249 -7.45 -7.06 12.53
C GLU A 249 -7.81 -7.98 13.70
N GLU A 250 -8.81 -8.86 13.54
CA GLU A 250 -9.25 -9.82 14.57
C GLU A 250 -8.19 -10.87 14.93
N ALA A 251 -7.28 -11.16 13.99
CA ALA A 251 -6.15 -12.05 14.24
C ALA A 251 -4.99 -11.36 14.99
N ALA A 252 -4.94 -10.03 15.03
CA ALA A 252 -3.83 -9.31 15.64
C ALA A 252 -4.16 -8.84 17.07
N PRO A 253 -3.16 -8.69 17.94
CA PRO A 253 -3.40 -8.16 19.27
C PRO A 253 -3.73 -6.66 19.22
N LYS A 254 -4.65 -6.23 20.09
CA LYS A 254 -5.00 -4.81 20.26
C LYS A 254 -3.76 -3.92 20.42
N GLY A 255 -3.73 -2.81 19.69
CA GLY A 255 -2.63 -1.85 19.67
C GLY A 255 -1.53 -2.17 18.65
N ALA A 256 -1.53 -3.36 18.04
CA ALA A 256 -0.57 -3.70 16.98
C ALA A 256 -0.70 -2.78 15.77
N HIS A 257 0.42 -2.59 15.07
CA HIS A 257 0.48 -1.84 13.82
C HIS A 257 0.48 -2.79 12.63
N LEU A 258 -0.64 -2.87 11.93
CA LEU A 258 -0.76 -3.67 10.72
C LEU A 258 -0.59 -2.80 9.48
N VAL A 259 -0.05 -3.40 8.44
CA VAL A 259 0.15 -2.80 7.12
C VAL A 259 -0.43 -3.74 6.10
N VAL A 260 -1.44 -3.31 5.35
CA VAL A 260 -2.09 -4.14 4.33
C VAL A 260 -1.53 -3.82 2.96
N MET A 261 -1.22 -4.86 2.20
CA MET A 261 -0.77 -4.76 0.82
C MET A 261 -1.58 -5.68 -0.10
N ASP A 262 -1.89 -5.18 -1.30
CA ASP A 262 -2.45 -6.00 -2.36
C ASP A 262 -1.36 -6.88 -3.02
N ASP A 263 -1.78 -7.98 -3.61
CA ASP A 263 -0.91 -9.01 -4.22
C ASP A 263 -0.29 -8.65 -5.57
N ASN A 264 -0.65 -7.51 -6.16
CA ASN A 264 -0.18 -7.08 -7.47
C ASN A 264 0.66 -5.78 -7.45
N ILE A 265 1.38 -5.51 -6.36
CA ILE A 265 2.33 -4.40 -6.29
C ILE A 265 3.60 -4.77 -7.06
N GLU A 266 3.92 -4.00 -8.08
CA GLU A 266 5.13 -4.17 -8.89
C GLU A 266 6.33 -3.43 -8.31
N SER A 267 6.09 -2.26 -7.72
CA SER A 267 7.14 -1.52 -7.02
C SER A 267 6.55 -0.59 -5.98
N LEU A 268 7.30 -0.40 -4.90
CA LEU A 268 7.10 0.70 -3.97
C LEU A 268 8.02 1.82 -4.41
N VAL A 269 7.49 3.03 -4.56
CA VAL A 269 8.27 4.17 -5.07
C VAL A 269 8.22 5.33 -4.11
N ALA A 270 9.30 6.10 -4.08
CA ALA A 270 9.37 7.42 -3.48
C ALA A 270 9.75 8.45 -4.54
N GLU A 271 9.45 9.72 -4.29
CA GLU A 271 9.94 10.80 -5.13
C GLU A 271 11.47 10.90 -5.05
N VAL A 272 12.10 11.33 -6.14
CA VAL A 272 13.55 11.61 -6.17
C VAL A 272 13.79 13.03 -5.63
N PRO A 273 14.48 13.20 -4.48
CA PRO A 273 14.66 14.51 -3.88
C PRO A 273 15.76 15.34 -4.55
N LEU A 274 16.80 14.70 -5.11
CA LEU A 274 17.94 15.37 -5.74
C LEU A 274 17.58 15.88 -7.14
N LYS A 275 17.74 17.18 -7.36
CA LYS A 275 17.38 17.83 -8.63
C LYS A 275 18.28 17.35 -9.77
N GLU A 276 19.58 17.22 -9.50
CA GLU A 276 20.61 16.79 -10.46
C GLU A 276 20.33 15.36 -10.95
N LEU A 277 19.90 14.48 -10.05
CA LEU A 277 19.51 13.11 -10.41
C LEU A 277 18.25 13.10 -11.29
N ARG A 278 17.26 13.93 -10.98
CA ARG A 278 16.05 14.07 -11.81
C ARG A 278 16.39 14.57 -13.21
N GLU A 279 17.25 15.57 -13.32
CA GLU A 279 17.72 16.11 -14.60
C GLU A 279 18.52 15.07 -15.39
N LYS A 280 19.42 14.34 -14.73
CA LYS A 280 20.15 13.22 -15.34
C LYS A 280 19.19 12.15 -15.89
N GLN A 281 18.25 11.68 -15.07
CA GLN A 281 17.26 10.67 -15.50
C GLN A 281 16.40 11.17 -16.68
N LYS A 282 16.01 12.45 -16.65
CA LYS A 282 15.29 13.09 -17.75
C LYS A 282 16.12 13.12 -19.03
N ASN A 283 17.40 13.47 -18.95
CA ASN A 283 18.32 13.49 -20.09
C ASN A 283 18.60 12.09 -20.65
N GLU A 284 18.55 11.06 -19.79
CA GLU A 284 18.63 9.64 -20.18
C GLU A 284 17.31 9.10 -20.75
N GLY A 285 16.27 9.93 -20.89
CA GLY A 285 14.97 9.52 -21.43
C GLY A 285 14.14 8.64 -20.49
N ILE A 286 14.47 8.58 -19.20
CA ILE A 286 13.71 7.81 -18.22
C ILE A 286 12.36 8.50 -17.98
N TYR A 287 11.27 7.82 -18.34
CA TYR A 287 9.93 8.37 -18.25
C TYR A 287 9.56 8.79 -16.82
N SER A 288 9.90 7.96 -15.82
CA SER A 288 9.56 8.15 -14.41
C SER A 288 10.63 8.92 -13.61
N TRP A 289 11.34 9.86 -14.23
CA TRP A 289 12.48 10.59 -13.64
C TRP A 289 12.19 11.31 -12.30
N GLY A 290 10.92 11.49 -11.91
CA GLY A 290 10.52 12.15 -10.68
C GLY A 290 10.38 11.22 -9.47
N SER A 291 10.49 9.91 -9.68
CA SER A 291 10.30 8.88 -8.66
C SER A 291 11.22 7.68 -8.90
N GLN A 292 11.60 6.99 -7.84
CA GLN A 292 12.43 5.78 -7.93
C GLN A 292 11.86 4.65 -7.07
N PRO A 293 12.04 3.38 -7.49
CA PRO A 293 11.75 2.24 -6.65
C PRO A 293 12.57 2.28 -5.36
N LEU A 294 11.94 1.92 -4.24
CA LEU A 294 12.62 1.71 -2.97
C LEU A 294 13.57 0.52 -3.10
N ARG A 295 14.81 0.70 -2.63
CA ARG A 295 15.84 -0.35 -2.64
C ARG A 295 16.49 -0.48 -1.28
N PHE A 296 16.70 -1.72 -0.84
CA PHE A 296 17.43 -2.05 0.36
C PHE A 296 18.86 -1.48 0.29
N GLY A 297 19.34 -0.94 1.41
CA GLY A 297 20.64 -0.26 1.50
C GLY A 297 20.71 1.09 0.79
N ARG A 298 19.66 1.52 0.07
CA ARG A 298 19.61 2.84 -0.58
C ARG A 298 18.55 3.71 0.08
N TRP A 299 18.94 4.43 1.11
CA TRP A 299 18.13 5.46 1.73
C TRP A 299 18.44 6.83 1.12
N CYS A 300 17.42 7.52 0.64
CA CYS A 300 17.54 8.93 0.26
C CYS A 300 16.61 9.74 1.16
N THR A 301 17.20 10.59 2.01
CA THR A 301 16.40 11.39 2.94
C THR A 301 15.41 12.26 2.14
N PRO A 302 14.18 12.48 2.64
CA PRO A 302 13.22 13.39 2.01
C PRO A 302 13.77 14.81 1.77
N LEU A 303 14.78 15.18 2.57
CA LEU A 303 15.45 16.48 2.57
C LEU A 303 16.81 16.45 1.86
N ALA A 304 17.17 15.36 1.17
CA ALA A 304 18.44 15.27 0.45
C ALA A 304 18.59 16.43 -0.55
N GLY A 305 19.79 17.01 -0.59
CA GLY A 305 20.11 18.19 -1.40
C GLY A 305 19.71 19.54 -0.78
N THR A 306 19.02 19.56 0.35
CA THR A 306 18.65 20.83 1.03
C THR A 306 19.67 21.30 2.07
N GLY A 307 20.63 20.45 2.44
CA GLY A 307 21.50 20.69 3.60
C GLY A 307 20.80 20.49 4.94
N LEU A 308 19.58 19.94 4.95
CA LEU A 308 18.77 19.72 6.15
C LEU A 308 18.58 18.22 6.47
N ASP A 309 18.53 17.91 7.76
CA ASP A 309 18.12 16.63 8.32
C ASP A 309 16.78 16.74 9.07
N SER A 310 16.04 15.64 9.08
CA SER A 310 14.81 15.52 9.88
C SER A 310 15.16 15.10 11.31
N VAL A 311 14.74 15.87 12.30
CA VAL A 311 14.96 15.59 13.72
C VAL A 311 13.62 15.65 14.45
N GLU A 312 13.41 14.72 15.37
CA GLU A 312 12.20 14.71 16.19
C GLU A 312 12.26 15.77 17.29
N GLU A 313 11.14 16.45 17.52
CA GLU A 313 10.94 17.36 18.65
C GLU A 313 11.14 16.64 19.99
N SER A 314 12.03 17.16 20.83
CA SER A 314 12.21 16.69 22.20
C SER A 314 10.95 16.91 23.05
N GLU A 315 10.77 16.05 24.06
CA GLU A 315 9.61 16.11 24.98
C GLU A 315 9.50 17.47 25.67
N SER A 316 10.64 18.02 26.11
CA SER A 316 10.71 19.35 26.74
C SER A 316 10.26 20.46 25.79
N LEU A 317 10.69 20.43 24.52
CA LEU A 317 10.31 21.42 23.53
C LEU A 317 8.82 21.32 23.18
N CYS A 318 8.33 20.09 23.01
CA CYS A 318 6.92 19.79 22.82
C CYS A 318 6.05 20.37 23.95
N TRP A 319 6.45 20.15 25.20
CA TRP A 319 5.78 20.71 26.38
C TRP A 319 5.81 22.25 26.38
N LEU A 320 6.98 22.85 26.12
CA LEU A 320 7.13 24.30 26.06
C LEU A 320 6.24 24.92 24.98
N ARG A 321 6.16 24.31 23.78
CA ARG A 321 5.30 24.77 22.69
C ARG A 321 3.82 24.69 23.04
N GLY A 322 3.40 23.69 23.81
CA GLY A 322 2.02 23.58 24.30
C GLY A 322 1.60 24.75 25.19
N LEU A 323 2.55 25.34 25.93
CA LEU A 323 2.29 26.47 26.82
C LEU A 323 2.57 27.83 26.16
N LEU A 324 3.50 27.88 25.21
CA LEU A 324 3.87 29.08 24.45
C LEU A 324 3.88 28.75 22.95
N PRO A 325 2.73 28.80 22.26
CA PRO A 325 2.65 28.52 20.82
C PRO A 325 3.58 29.40 19.98
N GLU A 326 3.89 30.62 20.43
CA GLU A 326 4.86 31.50 19.79
C GLU A 326 6.30 30.98 19.76
N LEU A 327 6.65 29.96 20.57
CA LEU A 327 7.96 29.29 20.49
C LEU A 327 8.20 28.67 19.12
N GLU A 328 7.16 28.32 18.37
CA GLU A 328 7.30 27.87 16.98
C GLU A 328 7.99 28.93 16.12
N LYS A 329 7.73 30.22 16.37
CA LYS A 329 8.39 31.33 15.67
C LYS A 329 9.82 31.54 16.17
N LEU A 330 10.08 31.31 17.45
CA LEU A 330 11.39 31.48 18.08
C LEU A 330 12.37 30.33 17.77
N ASN A 331 11.86 29.13 17.49
CA ASN A 331 12.68 27.95 17.21
C ASN A 331 12.96 27.72 15.70
N ARG A 332 12.74 28.72 14.83
CA ARG A 332 12.96 28.57 13.38
C ARG A 332 14.37 28.09 13.04
N ASP A 333 15.36 28.55 13.78
CA ASP A 333 16.77 28.21 13.57
C ASP A 333 17.25 27.09 14.50
N GLY A 334 16.33 26.41 15.20
CA GLY A 334 16.66 25.33 16.13
C GLY A 334 17.27 25.77 17.47
N HIS A 335 17.45 27.08 17.69
CA HIS A 335 18.11 27.66 18.87
C HIS A 335 17.54 27.15 20.20
N VAL A 336 16.21 27.01 20.30
CA VAL A 336 15.56 26.59 21.56
C VAL A 336 15.94 25.16 21.92
N GLU A 337 15.88 24.26 20.93
CA GLU A 337 16.26 22.87 21.15
C GLU A 337 17.77 22.69 21.36
N ASP A 338 18.59 23.50 20.70
CA ASP A 338 20.05 23.45 20.85
C ASP A 338 20.44 23.91 22.25
N ALA A 339 19.78 24.94 22.80
CA ALA A 339 19.91 25.33 24.19
C ALA A 339 19.47 24.20 25.15
N LEU A 340 18.30 23.59 24.91
CA LEU A 340 17.84 22.43 25.70
C LEU A 340 18.84 21.27 25.65
N ARG A 341 19.39 20.97 24.47
CA ARG A 341 20.37 19.90 24.24
C ARG A 341 21.71 20.18 24.90
N LYS A 342 22.24 21.42 24.78
CA LYS A 342 23.47 21.88 25.42
C LYS A 342 23.40 21.72 26.94
N LYS A 343 22.21 21.91 27.53
CA LYS A 343 21.95 21.68 28.96
C LYS A 343 21.52 20.24 29.30
N ARG A 344 21.45 19.33 28.31
CA ARG A 344 21.01 17.93 28.42
C ARG A 344 19.56 17.76 28.92
N VAL A 345 18.67 18.68 28.57
CA VAL A 345 17.26 18.79 29.01
C VAL A 345 16.29 18.29 27.92
N ALA A 346 16.49 17.06 27.45
CA ALA A 346 15.64 16.49 26.40
C ALA A 346 14.28 15.93 26.90
N ARG A 347 14.14 15.72 28.21
CA ARG A 347 12.94 15.16 28.86
C ARG A 347 12.35 16.13 29.85
N LEU A 348 11.03 16.11 30.00
CA LEU A 348 10.33 16.99 30.93
C LEU A 348 10.74 16.72 32.39
N SER A 349 11.02 15.46 32.74
CA SER A 349 11.55 15.09 34.05
C SER A 349 12.90 15.74 34.35
N LYS A 350 13.79 15.86 33.36
CA LYS A 350 15.07 16.56 33.51
C LYS A 350 14.89 18.06 33.66
N LEU A 351 13.93 18.65 32.94
CA LEU A 351 13.59 20.08 33.07
C LEU A 351 13.06 20.37 34.49
N LYS A 352 12.18 19.52 35.01
CA LYS A 352 11.66 19.60 36.37
C LYS A 352 12.74 19.44 37.45
N ALA A 353 13.72 18.59 37.21
CA ALA A 353 14.82 18.33 38.16
C ALA A 353 15.84 19.48 38.26
N LEU A 354 15.81 20.46 37.34
CA LEU A 354 16.62 21.66 37.46
C LEU A 354 16.10 22.52 38.64
N GLY A 355 17.01 23.07 39.45
CA GLY A 355 16.65 24.05 40.48
C GLY A 355 15.99 25.30 39.86
N PRO A 356 15.12 26.03 40.60
CA PRO A 356 14.35 27.16 40.06
C PRO A 356 15.19 28.22 39.33
N HIS A 357 16.38 28.54 39.85
CA HIS A 357 17.31 29.49 39.20
C HIS A 357 17.83 28.98 37.85
N ARG A 358 18.11 27.68 37.74
CA ARG A 358 18.56 27.07 36.47
C ARG A 358 17.43 26.96 35.47
N GLN A 359 16.19 26.76 35.93
CA GLN A 359 15.01 26.79 35.08
C GLN A 359 14.78 28.21 34.54
N ASP A 360 14.79 29.24 35.38
CA ASP A 360 14.61 30.63 34.93
C ASP A 360 15.74 31.07 33.99
N GLY A 361 16.99 30.76 34.32
CA GLY A 361 18.14 31.07 33.46
C GLY A 361 18.10 30.35 32.11
N LEU A 362 17.61 29.11 32.06
CA LEU A 362 17.36 28.43 30.79
C LEU A 362 16.26 29.13 29.99
N LEU A 363 15.11 29.44 30.60
CA LEU A 363 14.02 30.14 29.92
C LEU A 363 14.42 31.55 29.45
N GLU A 364 15.32 32.21 30.18
CA GLU A 364 15.97 33.46 29.78
C GLU A 364 16.86 33.29 28.55
N GLU A 365 17.73 32.26 28.55
CA GLU A 365 18.58 31.90 27.40
C GLU A 365 17.74 31.58 26.16
N LEU A 366 16.50 31.09 26.34
CA LEU A 366 15.53 30.88 25.27
C LEU A 366 14.85 32.16 24.74
N GLY A 367 15.19 33.33 25.29
CA GLY A 367 14.58 34.61 24.91
C GLY A 367 13.15 34.79 25.41
N ILE A 368 12.71 34.03 26.41
CA ILE A 368 11.34 34.11 26.93
C ILE A 368 11.25 35.29 27.90
N ALA A 369 10.32 36.22 27.63
CA ALA A 369 10.09 37.40 28.45
C ALA A 369 9.77 37.01 29.92
N LYS A 370 10.31 37.75 30.88
CA LYS A 370 10.22 37.49 32.33
C LYS A 370 8.79 37.16 32.80
N ARG A 371 7.78 37.91 32.35
CA ARG A 371 6.36 37.66 32.69
C ARG A 371 5.89 36.26 32.28
N LYS A 372 6.32 35.77 31.12
CA LYS A 372 5.99 34.42 30.62
C LYS A 372 6.80 33.34 31.33
N ARG A 373 8.05 33.62 31.72
CA ARG A 373 8.87 32.69 32.52
C ARG A 373 8.20 32.34 33.84
N CYS A 374 7.68 33.33 34.58
CA CYS A 374 6.95 33.08 35.83
C CYS A 374 5.74 32.16 35.63
N ALA A 375 4.96 32.36 34.57
CA ALA A 375 3.81 31.51 34.23
C ALA A 375 4.25 30.08 33.88
N LEU A 376 5.32 29.93 33.08
CA LEU A 376 5.90 28.63 32.73
C LEU A 376 6.42 27.87 33.94
N LEU A 377 7.14 28.55 34.85
CA LEU A 377 7.65 27.93 36.08
C LEU A 377 6.51 27.47 36.99
N LYS A 378 5.41 28.23 37.06
CA LYS A 378 4.19 27.81 37.77
C LYS A 378 3.57 26.59 37.11
N ALA A 379 3.44 26.59 35.77
CA ALA A 379 2.92 25.47 35.00
C ALA A 379 3.79 24.21 35.18
N LEU A 380 5.13 24.35 35.16
CA LEU A 380 6.09 23.25 35.32
C LEU A 380 5.92 22.53 36.68
N LYS A 381 5.63 23.28 37.74
CA LYS A 381 5.33 22.76 39.08
C LYS A 381 3.98 22.05 39.15
N SER A 382 2.99 22.51 38.38
CA SER A 382 1.63 21.95 38.39
C SER A 382 1.39 20.83 37.37
N VAL A 383 2.40 20.44 36.57
CA VAL A 383 2.27 19.37 35.56
C VAL A 383 2.01 18.02 36.24
N SER A 384 0.75 17.70 36.48
CA SER A 384 0.19 16.34 36.44
C SER A 384 -0.12 16.05 34.97
N SER A 385 0.83 15.41 34.27
CA SER A 385 0.84 15.12 32.81
C SER A 385 -0.38 15.62 32.00
N PRO A 386 -0.47 16.91 31.64
CA PRO A 386 -1.51 17.38 30.75
C PRO A 386 -1.23 16.85 29.34
N GLY A 387 -2.28 16.74 28.52
CA GLY A 387 -2.18 16.30 27.12
C GLY A 387 -1.18 17.15 26.34
N MET A 388 0.05 16.64 26.21
CA MET A 388 1.09 17.31 25.44
C MET A 388 0.60 17.48 24.00
N PRO A 389 0.97 18.58 23.33
CA PRO A 389 0.68 18.69 21.91
C PRO A 389 1.36 17.55 21.13
N PRO A 390 0.89 17.21 19.92
CA PRO A 390 1.55 16.24 19.06
C PRO A 390 3.00 16.66 18.78
N ARG A 391 3.97 15.73 18.89
CA ARG A 391 5.36 16.01 18.52
C ARG A 391 5.48 16.37 17.04
N LEU A 392 6.32 17.35 16.74
CA LEU A 392 6.66 17.75 15.38
C LEU A 392 7.97 17.10 14.90
N GLN A 393 8.13 16.99 13.58
CA GLN A 393 9.43 16.74 12.96
C GLN A 393 9.99 18.07 12.45
N TRP A 394 11.21 18.40 12.86
CA TRP A 394 11.92 19.62 12.49
C TRP A 394 12.94 19.32 11.39
N ALA A 395 13.15 20.29 10.50
CA ALA A 395 14.22 20.28 9.53
C ALA A 395 15.37 21.17 10.04
N ARG A 396 16.57 20.61 10.17
CA ARG A 396 17.73 21.30 10.76
C ARG A 396 18.95 21.19 9.88
N PRO A 397 19.93 22.10 9.94
CA PRO A 397 21.21 21.92 9.26
C PRO A 397 21.81 20.55 9.55
N SER A 398 22.22 19.85 8.50
CA SER A 398 22.77 18.50 8.60
C SER A 398 24.17 18.53 9.22
N ASN A 399 24.33 17.84 10.36
CA ASN A 399 25.63 17.57 10.94
C ASN A 399 26.11 16.24 10.34
N LYS A 400 26.90 16.32 9.27
CA LYS A 400 27.42 15.20 8.45
C LYS A 400 27.24 13.79 9.02
N GLY A 401 26.58 12.94 8.24
CA GLY A 401 26.92 11.51 8.12
C GLY A 401 26.34 10.56 9.16
N SER A 402 25.15 10.80 9.72
CA SER A 402 24.48 9.72 10.46
C SER A 402 24.16 8.58 9.49
N GLU A 403 24.82 7.44 9.67
CA GLU A 403 24.47 6.22 8.96
C GLU A 403 23.04 5.84 9.33
N VAL A 404 22.14 5.92 8.35
CA VAL A 404 20.75 5.55 8.54
C VAL A 404 20.67 4.04 8.48
N VAL A 405 20.50 3.40 9.63
CA VAL A 405 20.35 1.95 9.73
C VAL A 405 18.92 1.58 9.35
N GLY A 406 18.78 0.86 8.23
CA GLY A 406 17.51 0.32 7.76
C GLY A 406 17.18 0.69 6.33
N SER A 407 16.05 0.17 5.85
CA SER A 407 15.56 0.46 4.51
C SER A 407 14.52 1.58 4.51
N GLU A 408 14.29 2.20 3.34
CA GLU A 408 13.32 3.29 3.26
C GLU A 408 11.89 2.90 3.62
N LEU A 409 11.48 1.69 3.24
CA LEU A 409 10.17 1.18 3.61
C LEU A 409 10.05 0.96 5.12
N PHE A 410 11.13 0.46 5.76
CA PHE A 410 11.16 0.28 7.21
C PHE A 410 10.95 1.60 7.95
N HIS A 411 11.65 2.66 7.54
CA HIS A 411 11.50 3.98 8.15
C HIS A 411 10.13 4.60 7.89
N LEU A 412 9.57 4.42 6.68
CA LEU A 412 8.20 4.87 6.39
C LEU A 412 7.20 4.24 7.36
N ILE A 413 7.19 2.91 7.48
CA ILE A 413 6.22 2.19 8.32
C ILE A 413 6.43 2.56 9.79
N SER A 414 7.67 2.50 10.28
CA SER A 414 7.96 2.82 11.69
C SER A 414 7.55 4.26 12.05
N ARG A 415 7.81 5.20 11.15
CA ARG A 415 7.36 6.59 11.32
C ARG A 415 5.84 6.70 11.23
N ALA A 416 5.17 5.98 10.33
CA ALA A 416 3.72 6.00 10.26
C ALA A 416 3.06 5.53 11.56
N GLY A 417 3.59 4.49 12.20
CA GLY A 417 3.13 4.02 13.51
C GLY A 417 3.27 5.10 14.59
N LYS A 418 4.42 5.78 14.61
CA LYS A 418 4.69 6.88 15.53
C LYS A 418 3.79 8.09 15.29
N GLU A 419 3.60 8.51 14.05
CA GLU A 419 2.73 9.63 13.72
C GLU A 419 1.26 9.30 14.00
N MET A 420 0.84 8.04 13.86
CA MET A 420 -0.49 7.59 14.28
C MET A 420 -0.71 7.84 15.78
N GLU A 421 0.28 7.46 16.60
CA GLU A 421 0.24 7.71 18.05
C GLU A 421 0.27 9.20 18.39
N ASN A 422 1.19 9.97 17.78
CA ASN A 422 1.32 11.41 18.02
C ASN A 422 0.04 12.19 17.66
N GLN A 423 -0.64 11.79 16.59
CA GLN A 423 -1.81 12.50 16.07
C GLN A 423 -3.14 11.94 16.59
N HIS A 424 -3.11 10.87 17.40
CA HIS A 424 -4.28 10.11 17.84
C HIS A 424 -5.15 9.64 16.67
N VAL A 425 -4.51 9.08 15.66
CA VAL A 425 -5.16 8.54 14.46
C VAL A 425 -4.82 7.09 14.28
N SER A 426 -5.73 6.34 13.67
CA SER A 426 -5.64 4.89 13.56
C SER A 426 -5.45 4.40 12.13
N LEU A 427 -5.43 5.28 11.13
CA LEU A 427 -5.28 4.93 9.71
C LEU A 427 -4.23 5.80 9.03
N TRP A 428 -3.36 5.17 8.24
CA TRP A 428 -2.44 5.83 7.34
C TRP A 428 -2.39 5.15 5.96
N GLY A 429 -1.95 5.89 4.94
CA GLY A 429 -1.66 5.33 3.62
C GLY A 429 -0.64 6.13 2.82
N VAL A 430 -0.30 5.60 1.66
CA VAL A 430 0.54 6.30 0.67
C VAL A 430 -0.32 6.97 -0.41
N ASN A 431 0.31 7.64 -1.36
CA ASN A 431 -0.40 8.30 -2.45
C ASN A 431 -1.04 7.27 -3.41
N PRO A 432 -2.32 7.44 -3.80
CA PRO A 432 -2.93 6.63 -4.86
C PRO A 432 -2.34 6.91 -6.25
N SER A 433 -1.75 8.09 -6.45
CA SER A 433 -1.23 8.52 -7.75
C SER A 433 0.12 7.88 -8.03
N ARG A 434 0.27 7.41 -9.27
CA ARG A 434 1.54 6.95 -9.85
C ARG A 434 2.23 8.03 -10.67
N ASN A 435 1.64 9.22 -10.73
CA ASN A 435 2.18 10.31 -11.53
C ASN A 435 3.45 10.86 -10.86
N HIS A 436 4.62 10.59 -11.44
CA HIS A 436 5.90 11.04 -10.90
C HIS A 436 6.04 12.56 -10.90
N TYR A 437 5.38 13.30 -11.80
CA TYR A 437 5.33 14.76 -11.75
C TYR A 437 4.60 15.24 -10.49
N PHE A 438 3.51 14.56 -10.12
CA PHE A 438 2.80 14.86 -8.89
C PHE A 438 3.68 14.58 -7.66
N LEU A 439 4.33 13.41 -7.60
CA LEU A 439 5.22 13.05 -6.48
C LEU A 439 6.41 14.02 -6.37
N ALA A 440 7.04 14.35 -7.50
CA ALA A 440 8.13 15.32 -7.58
C ALA A 440 7.70 16.70 -7.05
N GLY A 441 6.57 17.23 -7.53
CA GLY A 441 6.06 18.54 -7.09
C GLY A 441 5.66 18.57 -5.61
N VAL A 442 5.15 17.46 -5.08
CA VAL A 442 4.91 17.30 -3.63
C VAL A 442 6.23 17.35 -2.86
N GLY A 443 7.26 16.63 -3.30
CA GLY A 443 8.58 16.65 -2.67
C GLY A 443 9.21 18.04 -2.68
N ASP A 444 9.10 18.76 -3.79
CA ASP A 444 9.61 20.13 -3.91
C ASP A 444 8.89 21.08 -2.95
N THR A 445 7.56 21.01 -2.89
CA THR A 445 6.75 21.79 -1.94
C THR A 445 7.14 21.48 -0.49
N LEU A 446 7.42 20.22 -0.19
CA LEU A 446 7.84 19.77 1.12
C LEU A 446 9.20 20.35 1.50
N ARG A 447 10.19 20.27 0.62
CA ARG A 447 11.55 20.76 0.87
C ARG A 447 11.54 22.28 1.05
N GLN A 448 10.76 22.99 0.24
CA GLN A 448 10.58 24.43 0.38
C GLN A 448 9.96 24.80 1.74
N LYS A 449 8.97 24.03 2.22
CA LYS A 449 8.38 24.24 3.56
C LYS A 449 9.38 23.96 4.68
N ALA A 450 10.15 22.89 4.56
CA ALA A 450 11.20 22.56 5.51
C ALA A 450 12.24 23.70 5.61
N GLN A 451 12.69 24.24 4.48
CA GLN A 451 13.63 25.36 4.43
C GLN A 451 13.05 26.66 5.00
N THR A 452 11.78 26.97 4.68
CA THR A 452 11.18 28.26 5.07
C THR A 452 10.60 28.28 6.47
N LYS A 453 10.14 27.13 6.99
CA LYS A 453 9.45 27.03 8.29
C LYS A 453 10.24 26.27 9.34
N GLY A 454 11.30 25.56 8.96
CA GLY A 454 12.01 24.63 9.85
C GLY A 454 11.20 23.38 10.20
N ILE A 455 10.00 23.19 9.63
CA ILE A 455 9.12 22.05 9.94
C ILE A 455 9.13 21.08 8.77
N PHE A 456 9.46 19.82 9.06
CA PHE A 456 9.37 18.73 8.12
C PHE A 456 8.05 17.96 8.33
N GLN A 457 7.21 17.92 7.30
CA GLN A 457 5.98 17.13 7.33
C GLN A 457 5.69 16.57 5.94
N ASP A 458 5.86 15.26 5.78
CA ASP A 458 5.65 14.55 4.51
C ASP A 458 4.34 13.77 4.43
N PHE A 459 3.47 13.99 5.40
CA PHE A 459 2.11 13.51 5.41
C PHE A 459 1.09 14.64 5.42
N SER A 460 -0.17 14.32 5.17
CA SER A 460 -1.29 15.20 5.45
C SER A 460 -2.29 14.53 6.35
N THR A 461 -2.89 15.33 7.22
CA THR A 461 -3.98 14.97 8.13
C THR A 461 -5.36 15.19 7.52
N LYS A 462 -5.46 15.61 6.26
CA LYS A 462 -6.72 15.99 5.60
C LYS A 462 -7.41 14.77 5.00
N LEU A 463 -8.74 14.81 5.02
CA LEU A 463 -9.59 13.81 4.38
C LEU A 463 -9.23 13.59 2.91
N GLY A 464 -9.26 12.33 2.53
CA GLY A 464 -9.26 11.84 1.17
C GLY A 464 -8.73 10.41 1.14
N LEU A 465 -8.92 9.75 0.01
CA LEU A 465 -8.74 8.31 -0.12
C LEU A 465 -7.41 7.78 0.46
N VAL A 466 -7.51 6.82 1.36
CA VAL A 466 -6.43 5.88 1.73
C VAL A 466 -6.59 4.65 0.84
N TYR A 467 -5.73 4.55 -0.17
CA TYR A 467 -5.88 3.56 -1.23
C TYR A 467 -5.63 2.13 -0.74
N GLY A 468 -6.48 1.19 -1.14
CA GLY A 468 -6.41 -0.20 -0.70
C GLY A 468 -5.13 -0.97 -1.07
N ALA A 469 -4.29 -0.43 -1.97
CA ALA A 469 -3.06 -1.08 -2.39
C ALA A 469 -2.00 -1.18 -1.28
N PHE A 470 -1.82 -0.10 -0.51
CA PHE A 470 -0.76 -0.02 0.49
C PHE A 470 -1.14 1.01 1.56
N PHE A 471 -1.57 0.50 2.71
CA PHE A 471 -1.99 1.30 3.84
C PHE A 471 -1.67 0.57 5.14
N GLY A 472 -1.84 1.22 6.28
CA GLY A 472 -1.82 0.51 7.54
C GLY A 472 -2.66 1.18 8.59
N PHE A 473 -2.87 0.46 9.68
CA PHE A 473 -3.76 0.89 10.74
C PHE A 473 -3.31 0.34 12.10
N ARG A 474 -3.80 0.98 13.16
CA ARG A 474 -3.67 0.46 14.52
C ARG A 474 -4.85 -0.45 14.81
N VAL A 475 -4.58 -1.66 15.29
CA VAL A 475 -5.60 -2.65 15.67
C VAL A 475 -6.34 -2.13 16.90
N LEU A 476 -7.65 -1.92 16.78
CA LEU A 476 -8.48 -1.41 17.87
C LEU A 476 -9.59 -2.37 18.27
N HIS A 477 -9.97 -3.30 17.38
CA HIS A 477 -11.15 -4.16 17.51
C HIS A 477 -12.43 -3.35 17.76
N ASP A 478 -12.55 -2.20 17.09
CA ASP A 478 -13.73 -1.35 17.16
C ASP A 478 -14.63 -1.63 15.95
N ALA A 479 -15.74 -2.33 16.18
CA ALA A 479 -16.66 -2.76 15.13
C ALA A 479 -17.22 -1.60 14.28
N ARG A 480 -17.19 -0.36 14.77
CA ARG A 480 -17.60 0.83 14.01
C ARG A 480 -16.63 1.16 12.86
N ARG A 481 -15.40 0.64 12.88
CA ARG A 481 -14.38 0.79 11.84
C ARG A 481 -14.49 -0.23 10.73
N TYR A 482 -15.18 -1.34 10.98
CA TYR A 482 -15.37 -2.38 9.99
C TYR A 482 -16.27 -1.89 8.87
N THR A 483 -15.90 -2.27 7.65
CA THR A 483 -16.63 -1.93 6.43
C THR A 483 -17.89 -2.77 6.33
N ARG A 484 -18.97 -2.17 5.85
CA ARG A 484 -20.34 -2.68 5.90
C ARG A 484 -21.05 -2.67 4.56
N SER A 485 -20.48 -1.97 3.58
CA SER A 485 -21.09 -1.80 2.26
C SER A 485 -20.68 -2.86 1.24
N GLY A 486 -19.87 -3.85 1.64
CA GLY A 486 -19.36 -4.92 0.79
C GLY A 486 -17.89 -4.72 0.40
N GLN A 487 -17.46 -5.44 -0.64
CA GLN A 487 -16.07 -5.40 -1.11
C GLN A 487 -15.81 -4.23 -2.06
N VAL A 488 -16.82 -3.81 -2.82
CA VAL A 488 -16.68 -2.68 -3.73
C VAL A 488 -16.72 -1.39 -2.91
N LYS A 489 -15.72 -0.52 -3.10
CA LYS A 489 -15.48 0.71 -2.30
C LYS A 489 -15.03 0.47 -0.85
N ASP A 490 -14.47 -0.70 -0.51
CA ASP A 490 -13.96 -0.99 0.83
C ASP A 490 -12.93 0.06 1.32
N ASP A 491 -12.10 0.57 0.42
CA ASP A 491 -11.08 1.57 0.72
C ASP A 491 -11.67 2.97 0.98
N VAL A 492 -12.69 3.36 0.23
CA VAL A 492 -13.46 4.59 0.45
C VAL A 492 -14.18 4.53 1.80
N GLU A 493 -14.90 3.43 2.06
CA GLU A 493 -15.64 3.25 3.31
C GLU A 493 -14.71 3.23 4.51
N ARG A 494 -13.61 2.46 4.46
CA ARG A 494 -12.60 2.42 5.52
C ARG A 494 -12.03 3.81 5.79
N THR A 495 -11.72 4.57 4.74
CA THR A 495 -11.27 5.96 4.89
C THR A 495 -12.29 6.80 5.65
N LEU A 496 -13.58 6.71 5.29
CA LEU A 496 -14.66 7.48 5.92
C LEU A 496 -14.92 7.07 7.37
N ARG A 497 -14.92 5.77 7.67
CA ARG A 497 -15.12 5.26 9.04
C ARG A 497 -14.01 5.70 9.99
N HIS A 498 -12.76 5.59 9.57
CA HIS A 498 -11.64 6.07 10.38
C HIS A 498 -11.65 7.60 10.51
N TRP A 499 -11.98 8.33 9.44
CA TRP A 499 -12.14 9.78 9.50
C TRP A 499 -13.27 10.20 10.45
N HIS A 500 -14.41 9.53 10.40
CA HIS A 500 -15.56 9.83 11.24
C HIS A 500 -15.23 9.69 12.74
N LEU A 501 -14.43 8.68 13.09
CA LEU A 501 -14.05 8.41 14.48
C LEU A 501 -12.83 9.23 14.96
N ASP A 502 -11.85 9.49 14.09
CA ASP A 502 -10.58 10.13 14.48
C ASP A 502 -10.53 11.63 14.12
N GLY A 503 -11.41 12.09 13.23
CA GLY A 503 -11.39 13.43 12.62
C GLY A 503 -10.18 13.70 11.72
N LYS A 504 -9.28 12.72 11.54
CA LYS A 504 -8.01 12.81 10.84
C LYS A 504 -7.59 11.46 10.27
N ILE A 505 -6.77 11.49 9.23
CA ILE A 505 -6.09 10.32 8.64
C ILE A 505 -4.69 10.74 8.20
N LEU A 506 -3.71 9.84 8.16
CA LEU A 506 -2.38 10.17 7.65
C LEU A 506 -2.21 9.74 6.19
N ARG A 507 -1.78 10.64 5.33
CA ARG A 507 -1.39 10.29 3.95
C ARG A 507 0.00 10.76 3.63
N PHE A 508 0.94 9.82 3.56
CA PHE A 508 2.33 10.07 3.19
C PHE A 508 2.41 10.33 1.69
N LYS A 509 2.63 11.59 1.32
CA LYS A 509 2.36 12.06 -0.04
C LYS A 509 3.46 11.76 -1.04
N ARG A 510 4.65 11.51 -0.53
CA ARG A 510 5.90 11.33 -1.28
C ARG A 510 6.10 9.89 -1.76
N TYR A 511 5.36 8.95 -1.17
CA TYR A 511 5.39 7.53 -1.50
C TYR A 511 4.18 7.11 -2.33
N SER A 512 4.34 6.06 -3.13
CA SER A 512 3.25 5.42 -3.86
C SER A 512 3.52 3.91 -4.00
N ALA A 513 2.45 3.16 -4.24
CA ALA A 513 2.50 1.75 -4.57
C ALA A 513 2.08 1.56 -6.03
N ASP A 514 3.03 1.12 -6.86
CA ASP A 514 2.83 0.91 -8.28
C ASP A 514 2.23 -0.46 -8.56
N LYS A 515 1.20 -0.49 -9.42
CA LYS A 515 0.58 -1.69 -9.98
C LYS A 515 0.57 -1.57 -11.51
N ASN A 516 1.73 -1.58 -12.19
CA ASN A 516 1.90 -1.04 -13.55
C ASN A 516 0.78 -1.40 -14.53
N THR A 517 0.27 -2.62 -14.45
CA THR A 517 -0.78 -3.16 -15.31
C THR A 517 -2.19 -2.58 -15.12
N TYR A 518 -2.50 -1.92 -14.00
CA TYR A 518 -3.89 -1.61 -13.65
C TYR A 518 -4.07 -0.16 -13.20
N LYS A 519 -4.98 0.54 -13.89
CA LYS A 519 -5.45 1.85 -13.46
C LYS A 519 -6.31 1.69 -12.19
N PRO A 520 -5.99 2.40 -11.09
CA PRO A 520 -6.83 2.43 -9.90
C PRO A 520 -8.27 2.85 -10.24
N GLY A 521 -9.25 2.25 -9.55
CA GLY A 521 -10.67 2.62 -9.69
C GLY A 521 -11.37 2.17 -10.97
N ILE A 522 -10.68 1.51 -11.90
CA ILE A 522 -11.28 0.97 -13.12
C ILE A 522 -11.51 -0.54 -12.95
N PHE A 523 -12.77 -0.95 -13.01
CA PHE A 523 -13.14 -2.35 -13.12
C PHE A 523 -12.61 -2.88 -14.46
N THR A 524 -12.04 -4.07 -14.43
CA THR A 524 -11.64 -4.74 -15.67
C THR A 524 -12.10 -6.18 -15.53
N PRO A 525 -12.99 -6.67 -16.41
CA PRO A 525 -13.42 -8.05 -16.34
C PRO A 525 -12.20 -8.98 -16.44
N LYS A 526 -12.21 -10.11 -15.71
CA LYS A 526 -11.13 -11.11 -15.69
C LYS A 526 -9.79 -10.65 -15.09
N LYS A 527 -9.76 -9.55 -14.33
CA LYS A 527 -8.54 -8.99 -13.69
C LYS A 527 -7.93 -9.86 -12.57
N GLY A 528 -8.51 -11.03 -12.28
CA GLY A 528 -8.20 -11.82 -11.09
C GLY A 528 -8.55 -11.05 -9.81
N GLY A 529 -8.33 -11.67 -8.66
CA GLY A 529 -8.72 -11.09 -7.37
C GLY A 529 -10.20 -11.29 -7.05
N ILE A 530 -10.61 -10.75 -5.91
CA ILE A 530 -11.87 -11.15 -5.24
C ILE A 530 -13.12 -10.73 -6.04
N SER A 531 -13.03 -9.69 -6.88
CA SER A 531 -14.11 -9.26 -7.78
C SER A 531 -14.11 -9.93 -9.15
N ALA A 532 -13.23 -10.91 -9.41
CA ALA A 532 -13.13 -11.57 -10.70
C ALA A 532 -14.41 -12.34 -11.12
N ASN A 533 -15.24 -12.71 -10.13
CA ASN A 533 -16.47 -13.47 -10.34
C ASN A 533 -17.71 -12.59 -10.55
N SER A 534 -17.60 -11.26 -10.41
CA SER A 534 -18.72 -10.34 -10.65
C SER A 534 -18.73 -9.91 -12.12
N SER A 535 -19.92 -9.89 -12.72
CA SER A 535 -20.14 -9.21 -13.99
C SER A 535 -19.92 -7.69 -13.84
N GLU A 536 -19.69 -7.00 -14.97
CA GLU A 536 -19.57 -5.53 -14.96
C GLU A 536 -20.85 -4.85 -14.45
N ALA A 537 -22.02 -5.40 -14.79
CA ALA A 537 -23.31 -4.91 -14.34
C ALA A 537 -23.49 -5.07 -12.83
N GLU A 538 -23.20 -6.25 -12.28
CA GLU A 538 -23.24 -6.50 -10.82
C GLU A 538 -22.25 -5.62 -10.08
N HIS A 539 -21.00 -5.53 -10.55
CA HIS A 539 -19.99 -4.68 -9.94
C HIS A 539 -20.40 -3.19 -9.95
N THR A 540 -21.01 -2.73 -11.05
CA THR A 540 -21.51 -1.36 -11.16
C THR A 540 -22.71 -1.11 -10.23
N ALA A 541 -23.63 -2.08 -10.13
CA ALA A 541 -24.75 -2.02 -9.22
C ALA A 541 -24.30 -1.99 -7.75
N GLU A 542 -23.37 -2.88 -7.36
CA GLU A 542 -22.76 -2.90 -6.02
C GLU A 542 -22.04 -1.58 -5.74
N ALA A 543 -21.23 -1.08 -6.69
CA ALA A 543 -20.54 0.21 -6.55
C ALA A 543 -21.51 1.36 -6.33
N ARG A 544 -22.63 1.40 -7.07
CA ARG A 544 -23.65 2.44 -6.93
C ARG A 544 -24.35 2.34 -5.58
N ALA A 545 -24.79 1.15 -5.19
CA ALA A 545 -25.44 0.91 -3.90
C ALA A 545 -24.53 1.29 -2.72
N ALA A 546 -23.26 0.86 -2.76
CA ALA A 546 -22.26 1.25 -1.77
C ALA A 546 -22.05 2.77 -1.74
N THR A 547 -21.94 3.43 -2.89
CA THR A 547 -21.77 4.88 -2.97
C THR A 547 -22.96 5.62 -2.35
N CYS A 548 -24.20 5.20 -2.63
CA CYS A 548 -25.40 5.79 -2.03
C CYS A 548 -25.40 5.64 -0.50
N ARG A 549 -25.12 4.44 0.02
CA ARG A 549 -25.01 4.20 1.47
C ARG A 549 -23.94 5.06 2.14
N LEU A 550 -22.79 5.23 1.48
CA LEU A 550 -21.71 6.07 2.01
C LEU A 550 -22.11 7.55 2.07
N VAL A 551 -22.91 8.04 1.12
CA VAL A 551 -23.42 9.43 1.16
C VAL A 551 -24.50 9.57 2.24
N GLU A 552 -25.33 8.56 2.44
CA GLU A 552 -26.32 8.54 3.51
C GLU A 552 -25.65 8.56 4.90
N GLU A 553 -24.68 7.68 5.14
CA GLU A 553 -23.98 7.57 6.44
C GLU A 553 -22.99 8.73 6.66
N PHE A 554 -22.29 9.18 5.61
CA PHE A 554 -21.16 10.13 5.71
C PHE A 554 -21.38 11.42 4.90
N GLY A 555 -22.63 11.83 4.67
CA GLY A 555 -22.98 13.02 3.88
C GLY A 555 -22.35 14.33 4.36
N ALA A 556 -21.93 14.38 5.64
CA ALA A 556 -21.15 15.50 6.18
C ALA A 556 -19.74 15.64 5.58
N TYR A 557 -19.20 14.57 4.99
CA TYR A 557 -17.83 14.50 4.47
C TYR A 557 -17.75 14.23 2.97
N VAL A 558 -18.80 13.67 2.38
CA VAL A 558 -18.84 13.31 0.96
C VAL A 558 -20.19 13.60 0.32
N ARG A 559 -20.16 13.87 -0.98
CA ARG A 559 -21.34 13.96 -1.84
C ARG A 559 -21.13 13.23 -3.16
N LEU A 560 -22.23 12.99 -3.87
CA LEU A 560 -22.19 12.58 -5.27
C LEU A 560 -21.59 13.69 -6.15
N PRO A 561 -20.85 13.34 -7.22
CA PRO A 561 -20.34 14.30 -8.19
C PRO A 561 -21.48 14.97 -8.97
N THR A 562 -21.33 16.25 -9.30
CA THR A 562 -22.24 16.94 -10.23
C THR A 562 -21.86 16.65 -11.68
N ALA A 563 -22.76 16.96 -12.63
CA ALA A 563 -22.46 16.80 -14.05
C ALA A 563 -21.16 17.53 -14.44
N GLY A 564 -20.24 16.81 -15.11
CA GLY A 564 -18.93 17.32 -15.54
C GLY A 564 -17.82 17.29 -14.47
N GLU A 565 -18.14 16.98 -13.21
CA GLU A 565 -17.15 16.92 -12.14
C GLU A 565 -16.36 15.60 -12.20
N LYS A 566 -15.03 15.69 -12.20
CA LYS A 566 -14.15 14.53 -12.21
C LYS A 566 -13.94 14.01 -10.79
N THR A 567 -14.30 12.76 -10.56
CA THR A 567 -14.01 12.03 -9.32
C THR A 567 -13.17 10.79 -9.60
N SER A 568 -12.22 10.51 -8.71
CA SER A 568 -11.38 9.31 -8.77
C SER A 568 -12.04 8.07 -8.17
N CYS A 569 -13.09 8.24 -7.36
CA CYS A 569 -13.70 7.15 -6.58
C CYS A 569 -15.23 7.16 -6.60
N GLY A 570 -15.87 7.96 -7.45
CA GLY A 570 -17.33 8.10 -7.51
C GLY A 570 -17.93 9.03 -6.44
N LEU A 571 -17.09 9.62 -5.57
CA LEU A 571 -17.47 10.61 -4.56
C LEU A 571 -16.62 11.87 -4.66
N VAL A 572 -17.14 12.97 -4.13
CA VAL A 572 -16.42 14.22 -3.91
C VAL A 572 -16.31 14.46 -2.42
N TRP A 573 -15.10 14.76 -1.94
CA TRP A 573 -14.81 14.95 -0.52
C TRP A 573 -15.02 16.42 -0.13
N HIS A 574 -15.85 16.67 0.89
CA HIS A 574 -15.98 17.99 1.49
C HIS A 574 -14.63 18.40 2.12
N GLY A 575 -14.16 19.61 1.81
CA GLY A 575 -12.87 20.14 2.29
C GLY A 575 -11.71 20.13 1.29
N THR A 576 -11.87 19.54 0.10
CA THR A 576 -10.91 19.78 -1.02
C THR A 576 -11.19 21.07 -1.79
N GLU A 577 -12.41 21.62 -1.69
CA GLU A 577 -12.90 22.72 -2.54
C GLU A 577 -12.23 24.08 -2.25
N ALA A 578 -11.65 24.28 -1.06
CA ALA A 578 -11.04 25.56 -0.67
C ALA A 578 -9.77 25.97 -1.47
N THR A 579 -9.25 25.10 -2.36
CA THR A 579 -8.01 25.40 -3.12
C THR A 579 -8.14 25.35 -4.65
N GLN A 580 -9.21 24.79 -5.21
CA GLN A 580 -9.35 24.73 -6.68
C GLN A 580 -9.90 26.03 -7.29
N SER A 581 -10.63 26.85 -6.52
CA SER A 581 -11.23 28.11 -7.00
C SER A 581 -10.24 29.26 -7.29
N LYS A 582 -8.93 29.12 -7.02
CA LYS A 582 -7.93 30.17 -7.29
C LYS A 582 -7.02 29.90 -8.50
N ARG A 583 -7.22 28.80 -9.24
CA ARG A 583 -6.60 28.65 -10.56
C ARG A 583 -7.35 29.52 -11.56
N SER A 584 -6.96 30.79 -11.56
CA SER A 584 -6.98 31.73 -12.68
C SER A 584 -7.56 31.15 -13.97
N VAL A 585 -8.84 31.44 -14.20
CA VAL A 585 -9.33 31.72 -15.54
C VAL A 585 -8.52 32.94 -16.02
N LYS A 586 -7.30 32.72 -16.51
CA LYS A 586 -6.66 33.67 -17.43
C LYS A 586 -7.52 33.61 -18.69
N ARG A 587 -8.60 34.41 -18.71
CA ARG A 587 -9.24 34.82 -19.95
C ARG A 587 -8.11 35.40 -20.80
N LYS A 588 -7.78 34.71 -21.92
CA LYS A 588 -7.04 35.36 -23.00
C LYS A 588 -7.87 36.58 -23.38
N ALA A 589 -7.37 37.76 -23.06
CA ALA A 589 -7.85 38.98 -23.69
C ALA A 589 -7.62 38.81 -25.19
N ILE A 590 -8.72 38.64 -25.93
CA ILE A 590 -8.70 38.80 -27.37
C ILE A 590 -8.41 40.28 -27.59
N VAL A 591 -7.23 40.57 -28.10
CA VAL A 591 -6.86 41.89 -28.58
C VAL A 591 -7.67 42.13 -29.85
N THR A 592 -8.73 42.92 -29.73
CA THR A 592 -9.43 43.52 -30.88
C THR A 592 -8.58 44.68 -31.37
N GLY A 593 -7.93 44.51 -32.53
CA GLY A 593 -7.37 45.61 -33.31
C GLY A 593 -8.45 46.29 -34.17
N PRO A 594 -8.26 47.56 -34.55
CA PRO A 594 -9.23 48.29 -35.36
C PRO A 594 -9.07 48.00 -36.86
N ASP A 595 -10.18 47.56 -37.45
CA ASP A 595 -10.86 48.05 -38.66
C ASP A 595 -10.02 48.73 -39.78
N VAL A 596 -10.02 48.14 -40.99
CA VAL A 596 -10.06 48.84 -42.31
C VAL A 596 -10.61 47.88 -43.40
N SER A 597 -11.87 48.15 -43.81
CA SER A 597 -12.53 48.05 -45.14
C SER A 597 -12.12 46.99 -46.19
N ASP A 598 -13.06 46.15 -46.64
CA ASP A 598 -13.92 46.40 -47.83
C ASP A 598 -14.79 45.17 -48.22
N SER A 599 -16.12 45.41 -48.23
CA SER A 599 -17.29 44.87 -48.99
C SER A 599 -17.18 43.68 -49.98
N PRO A 600 -18.29 43.06 -50.45
CA PRO A 600 -19.60 42.76 -49.83
C PRO A 600 -20.20 41.35 -50.12
N ALA A 601 -21.07 40.86 -49.20
CA ALA A 601 -22.37 40.14 -49.36
C ALA A 601 -22.54 38.90 -50.30
N PRO A 602 -23.67 38.14 -50.23
CA PRO A 602 -24.50 37.68 -49.09
C PRO A 602 -24.84 36.15 -49.18
N LEU A 603 -25.55 35.62 -48.16
CA LEU A 603 -26.68 34.65 -48.24
C LEU A 603 -26.83 33.88 -46.90
N ARG A 604 -27.81 34.21 -46.05
CA ARG A 604 -29.16 33.60 -45.97
C ARG A 604 -29.14 32.08 -45.71
N LYS A 605 -29.46 31.65 -44.48
CA LYS A 605 -30.74 31.00 -44.13
C LYS A 605 -30.76 30.45 -42.70
N GLU A 606 -31.87 30.76 -42.05
CA GLU A 606 -32.42 30.09 -40.87
C GLU A 606 -32.61 28.59 -41.12
N ARG A 607 -32.51 27.79 -40.06
CA ARG A 607 -33.58 26.87 -39.64
C ARG A 607 -33.32 26.27 -38.26
N ARG A 608 -34.22 26.57 -37.33
CA ARG A 608 -34.69 25.67 -36.27
C ARG A 608 -35.16 24.35 -36.89
N VAL A 609 -34.90 23.22 -36.26
CA VAL A 609 -35.92 22.20 -35.93
C VAL A 609 -35.49 21.47 -34.64
N GLN A 610 -36.48 21.26 -33.78
CA GLN A 610 -36.46 20.49 -32.54
C GLN A 610 -36.29 18.99 -32.79
N LEU A 611 -35.55 18.31 -31.91
CA LEU A 611 -36.03 17.18 -31.10
C LEU A 611 -35.11 17.01 -29.89
#